data_AF-A0A6L5K1T1-F1
#
_entry.id   AF-A0A6L5K1T1-F1
#
_cell.length_a   1.000
_cell.length_b   1.000
_cell.length_c   1.000
_cell.angle_alpha   90.00
_cell.angle_beta   90.00
_cell.angle_gamma   90.00
#
_symmetry.space_group_name_H-M   'P 1'
#
loop_
_entity.id
_entity.type
_entity.pdbx_description
1 polymer ?
#
loop_
_entity_poly.entity_id
_entity_poly.type
_entity_poly.pdbx_seq_one_letter_code
_entity_poly.pdbx_strand_id
1 'polypeptide(L)'
;MIKTFDVFFILLALMVFIWGISRRFRLWRVGQEYELSGPTGPRIKSLLVEGIAHKRILQDFFPGLLHLLLFLGVLMPLTVIVVTQFMFALPPWIARPLSLVLDLIALAAIAGVVLTIYRRYVSRPPRLDNRLDDLSALVLILLILLTGIFLEGLRLSVIGNDVRTWAPVGQALAALLNLVGLSTSTKGLMAIIVFRIHFVLVLVFIATIPFSKLFHIVSSPMNMLFRSLEPKGALNLLDLEDEEAESFGVTKIEEFNWKQLMDLDACTQCGRCQDHCPAHLTEKPLSPKKVINDLKDHMSLRAPQLIKAQAKGNDLEDAPPLVGNIIQEDELWTCTTCRSCMDHCPVYIEHVDKILDMRRYQVLMESKFPEELTAAFKGLENNSNPWGMGRDARADWVKELNVPILSEIPGEKIDLLFFVGCIRSYDDRNKKVAEAMTRILDHLGIKFAILGMEEGCCGDPARRVGNEYLYQILAQANIETFKRYQISHILTT
;
A
#
# COMPACT_ATOMS: atom_id res chain seq x y z
N MET A 1 -13.81 -13.57 36.61
CA MET A 1 -12.44 -13.92 37.07
C MET A 1 -11.45 -12.76 36.98
N ILE A 2 -11.83 -11.59 36.44
CA ILE A 2 -11.01 -10.38 36.48
C ILE A 2 -11.05 -9.82 37.91
N LYS A 3 -9.90 -9.78 38.57
CA LYS A 3 -9.69 -9.16 39.89
C LYS A 3 -9.19 -7.73 39.72
N THR A 4 -9.20 -6.91 40.77
CA THR A 4 -8.60 -5.56 40.76
C THR A 4 -7.13 -5.58 40.31
N PHE A 5 -6.40 -6.63 40.64
CA PHE A 5 -5.03 -6.86 40.18
C PHE A 5 -4.90 -7.05 38.66
N ASP A 6 -5.91 -7.62 38.01
CA ASP A 6 -5.92 -7.83 36.55
C ASP A 6 -6.13 -6.50 35.79
N VAL A 7 -6.88 -5.57 36.38
CA VAL A 7 -7.08 -4.21 35.82
C VAL A 7 -5.74 -3.48 35.70
N PHE A 8 -4.85 -3.62 36.69
CA PHE A 8 -3.51 -3.03 36.64
C PHE A 8 -2.72 -3.50 35.42
N PHE A 9 -2.69 -4.81 35.13
CA PHE A 9 -1.96 -5.33 33.96
C PHE A 9 -2.62 -4.94 32.63
N ILE A 10 -3.95 -4.84 32.57
CA ILE A 10 -4.65 -4.33 31.39
C ILE A 10 -4.22 -2.89 31.13
N LEU A 11 -4.24 -2.02 32.15
CA LEU A 11 -3.82 -0.63 32.02
C LEU A 11 -2.34 -0.51 31.63
N LEU A 12 -1.48 -1.35 32.19
CA LEU A 12 -0.06 -1.42 31.81
C LEU A 12 0.11 -1.81 30.34
N ALA A 13 -0.59 -2.85 29.87
CA ALA A 13 -0.52 -3.29 28.48
C ALA A 13 -1.06 -2.23 27.52
N LEU A 14 -2.16 -1.56 27.87
CA LEU A 14 -2.71 -0.45 27.10
C LEU A 14 -1.78 0.76 27.08
N MET A 15 -1.13 1.09 28.19
CA MET A 15 -0.13 2.17 28.25
C MET A 15 1.05 1.87 27.32
N VAL A 16 1.58 0.64 27.34
CA VAL A 16 2.66 0.21 26.44
C VAL A 16 2.21 0.26 24.98
N PHE A 17 0.99 -0.20 24.68
CA PHE A 17 0.39 -0.15 23.34
C PHE A 17 0.25 1.30 22.84
N ILE A 18 -0.37 2.19 23.62
CA ILE A 18 -0.57 3.60 23.27
C ILE A 18 0.78 4.31 23.11
N TRP A 19 1.74 4.06 24.01
CA TRP A 19 3.10 4.58 23.90
C TRP A 19 3.78 4.10 22.60
N GLY A 20 3.66 2.83 22.26
CA GLY A 20 4.20 2.28 21.02
C GLY A 20 3.57 2.90 19.77
N ILE A 21 2.24 3.07 19.75
CA ILE A 21 1.55 3.76 18.65
C ILE A 21 2.04 5.21 18.54
N SER A 22 2.07 5.96 19.65
CA SER A 22 2.53 7.35 19.63
C SER A 22 3.99 7.48 19.15
N ARG A 23 4.84 6.48 19.42
CA ARG A 23 6.19 6.41 18.87
C ARG A 23 6.16 6.27 17.35
N ARG A 24 5.35 5.37 16.79
CA ARG A 24 5.17 5.21 15.33
C ARG A 24 4.71 6.50 14.67
N PHE A 25 3.68 7.15 15.23
CA PHE A 25 3.17 8.42 14.72
C PHE A 25 4.21 9.56 14.75
N ARG A 26 5.12 9.55 15.73
CA ARG A 26 6.23 10.52 15.75
C ARG A 26 7.23 10.28 14.64
N LEU A 27 7.46 9.02 14.23
CA LEU A 27 8.34 8.72 13.10
C LEU A 27 7.79 9.30 11.79
N TRP A 28 6.47 9.23 11.58
CA TRP A 28 5.86 9.76 10.36
C TRP A 28 5.84 11.29 10.33
N ARG A 29 5.76 11.93 11.50
CA ARG A 29 5.74 13.39 11.65
C ARG A 29 7.07 14.08 11.39
N VAL A 30 8.16 13.34 11.16
CA VAL A 30 9.40 13.95 10.69
C VAL A 30 9.33 14.32 9.22
N GLY A 31 8.38 13.73 8.48
CA GLY A 31 8.17 14.02 7.07
C GLY A 31 7.43 15.34 6.85
N GLN A 32 7.50 15.83 5.61
CA GLN A 32 6.82 17.04 5.18
C GLN A 32 5.29 16.99 5.36
N GLU A 33 4.68 18.17 5.43
CA GLU A 33 3.23 18.30 5.44
C GLU A 33 2.62 17.76 4.15
N TYR A 34 1.43 17.18 4.26
CA TYR A 34 0.69 16.68 3.11
C TYR A 34 -0.79 16.80 3.37
N GLU A 35 -1.46 17.53 2.48
CA GLU A 35 -2.89 17.71 2.51
C GLU A 35 -3.58 16.55 1.78
N LEU A 36 -4.45 15.86 2.50
CA LEU A 36 -5.21 14.75 1.95
C LEU A 36 -6.44 15.28 1.20
N SER A 37 -6.42 15.26 -0.13
CA SER A 37 -7.54 15.67 -0.97
C SER A 37 -8.69 14.65 -1.00
N GLY A 38 -9.89 15.14 -1.30
CA GLY A 38 -11.05 14.31 -1.67
C GLY A 38 -11.93 13.79 -0.51
N PRO A 39 -13.06 13.16 -0.85
CA PRO A 39 -14.13 12.86 0.11
C PRO A 39 -13.82 11.65 1.02
N THR A 40 -14.33 11.69 2.25
CA THR A 40 -14.20 10.62 3.26
C THR A 40 -14.99 9.35 2.91
N GLY A 41 -16.12 9.47 2.19
CA GLY A 41 -17.00 8.34 1.87
C GLY A 41 -16.31 7.18 1.12
N PRO A 42 -15.65 7.43 -0.02
CA PRO A 42 -14.88 6.42 -0.75
C PRO A 42 -13.74 5.79 0.08
N ARG A 43 -13.17 6.52 1.04
CA ARG A 43 -12.11 6.05 1.94
C ARG A 43 -12.66 5.03 2.94
N ILE A 44 -13.79 5.33 3.57
CA ILE A 44 -14.49 4.40 4.46
C ILE A 44 -14.92 3.15 3.69
N LYS A 45 -15.48 3.32 2.48
CA LYS A 45 -15.83 2.20 1.61
C LYS A 45 -14.61 1.33 1.31
N SER A 46 -13.45 1.93 1.03
CA SER A 46 -12.18 1.21 0.83
C SER A 46 -11.84 0.37 2.05
N LEU A 47 -11.87 0.94 3.26
CA LEU A 47 -11.61 0.19 4.49
C LEU A 47 -12.58 -0.99 4.68
N LEU A 48 -13.87 -0.79 4.46
CA LEU A 48 -14.87 -1.85 4.63
C LEU A 48 -14.71 -2.97 3.60
N VAL A 49 -14.50 -2.63 2.33
CA VAL A 49 -14.40 -3.61 1.24
C VAL A 49 -13.04 -4.33 1.26
N GLU A 50 -11.96 -3.60 1.54
CA GLU A 50 -10.60 -4.12 1.38
C GLU A 50 -10.03 -4.63 2.71
N GLY A 51 -10.33 -3.95 3.81
CA GLY A 51 -9.89 -4.33 5.15
C GLY A 51 -10.80 -5.37 5.79
N ILE A 52 -12.11 -5.10 5.89
CA ILE A 52 -13.05 -6.04 6.56
C ILE A 52 -13.42 -7.20 5.64
N ALA A 53 -13.89 -6.93 4.42
CA ALA A 53 -14.29 -7.98 3.49
C ALA A 53 -13.10 -8.64 2.75
N HIS A 54 -11.86 -8.22 3.01
CA HIS A 54 -10.64 -8.83 2.47
C HIS A 54 -10.59 -8.95 0.95
N LYS A 55 -11.32 -8.11 0.19
CA LYS A 55 -11.51 -8.27 -1.27
C LYS A 55 -10.19 -8.40 -2.02
N ARG A 56 -9.23 -7.48 -1.83
CA ARG A 56 -7.88 -7.57 -2.45
C ARG A 56 -7.03 -8.70 -1.89
N ILE A 57 -7.11 -8.99 -0.60
CA ILE A 57 -6.29 -10.04 0.04
C ILE A 57 -6.68 -11.42 -0.52
N LEU A 58 -7.97 -11.68 -0.73
CA LEU A 58 -8.50 -12.94 -1.25
C LEU A 58 -8.25 -13.16 -2.75
N GLN A 59 -7.75 -12.16 -3.49
CA GLN A 59 -7.34 -12.35 -4.88
C GLN A 59 -6.13 -13.30 -5.00
N ASP A 60 -5.29 -13.39 -3.97
CA ASP A 60 -4.28 -14.44 -3.83
C ASP A 60 -4.85 -15.49 -2.87
N PHE A 61 -5.61 -16.45 -3.41
CA PHE A 61 -6.57 -17.25 -2.64
C PHE A 61 -5.94 -17.97 -1.43
N PHE A 62 -4.81 -18.66 -1.63
CA PHE A 62 -4.24 -19.48 -0.56
C PHE A 62 -3.70 -18.64 0.61
N PRO A 63 -2.80 -17.65 0.42
CA PRO A 63 -2.40 -16.72 1.49
C PRO A 63 -3.57 -15.91 2.04
N GLY A 64 -4.52 -15.51 1.18
CA GLY A 64 -5.68 -14.73 1.58
C GLY A 64 -6.63 -15.50 2.50
N LEU A 65 -6.87 -16.77 2.23
CA LEU A 65 -7.63 -17.67 3.09
C LEU A 65 -6.95 -17.84 4.45
N LEU A 66 -5.63 -18.10 4.46
CA LEU A 66 -4.87 -18.20 5.72
C LEU A 66 -4.97 -16.91 6.55
N HIS A 67 -4.84 -15.74 5.90
CA HIS A 67 -5.02 -14.46 6.57
C HIS A 67 -6.44 -14.27 7.12
N LEU A 68 -7.47 -14.65 6.35
CA LEU A 68 -8.87 -14.55 6.79
C LEU A 68 -9.13 -15.41 8.05
N LEU A 69 -8.61 -16.65 8.08
CA LEU A 69 -8.72 -17.52 9.25
C LEU A 69 -8.06 -16.91 10.49
N LEU A 70 -6.87 -16.31 10.33
CA LEU A 70 -6.16 -15.61 11.40
C LEU A 70 -6.91 -14.35 11.86
N PHE A 71 -7.39 -13.55 10.91
CA PHE A 71 -8.14 -12.32 11.17
C PHE A 71 -9.40 -12.62 12.00
N LEU A 72 -10.18 -13.62 11.58
CA LEU A 72 -11.36 -14.07 12.31
C LEU A 72 -10.98 -14.64 13.69
N GLY A 73 -9.94 -15.47 13.75
CA GLY A 73 -9.45 -16.11 14.97
C GLY A 73 -8.88 -15.17 16.03
N VAL A 74 -8.43 -13.98 15.63
CA VAL A 74 -7.90 -12.97 16.56
C VAL A 74 -8.94 -11.91 16.88
N LEU A 75 -9.52 -11.25 15.88
CA LEU A 75 -10.37 -10.08 16.13
C LEU A 75 -11.76 -10.43 16.62
N MET A 76 -12.38 -11.52 16.14
CA MET A 76 -13.74 -11.86 16.56
C MET A 76 -13.77 -12.30 18.04
N PRO A 77 -12.91 -13.22 18.52
CA PRO A 77 -12.87 -13.53 19.95
C PRO A 77 -12.49 -12.32 20.81
N LEU A 78 -11.52 -11.50 20.39
CA LEU A 78 -11.11 -10.32 21.16
C LEU A 78 -12.27 -9.33 21.33
N THR A 79 -13.01 -9.03 20.26
CA THR A 79 -14.16 -8.12 20.31
C THR A 79 -15.31 -8.69 21.14
N VAL A 80 -15.65 -9.97 20.95
CA VAL A 80 -16.71 -10.62 21.73
C VAL A 80 -16.37 -10.68 23.21
N ILE A 81 -15.12 -10.97 23.57
CA ILE A 81 -14.68 -11.01 24.98
C ILE A 81 -14.78 -9.62 25.61
N VAL A 82 -14.34 -8.57 24.92
CA VAL A 82 -14.46 -7.20 25.41
C VAL A 82 -15.93 -6.79 25.59
N VAL A 83 -16.82 -7.17 24.67
CA VAL A 83 -18.25 -6.84 24.82
C VAL A 83 -18.88 -7.64 25.96
N THR A 84 -18.66 -8.96 26.02
CA THR A 84 -19.36 -9.84 26.97
C THR A 84 -18.81 -9.80 28.39
N GLN A 85 -17.54 -9.44 28.61
CA GLN A 85 -16.98 -9.26 29.96
C GLN A 85 -17.37 -7.91 30.58
N PHE A 86 -17.69 -6.90 29.77
CA PHE A 86 -17.97 -5.54 30.26
C PHE A 86 -19.44 -5.10 30.09
N MET A 87 -20.20 -5.69 29.17
CA MET A 87 -21.52 -5.20 28.75
C MET A 87 -22.61 -6.29 28.67
N PHE A 88 -22.97 -6.91 29.79
CA PHE A 88 -24.13 -7.81 29.94
C PHE A 88 -23.97 -9.26 29.45
N ALA A 89 -24.70 -10.18 30.11
CA ALA A 89 -24.79 -11.58 29.71
C ALA A 89 -25.76 -11.75 28.53
N LEU A 90 -25.30 -12.43 27.47
CA LEU A 90 -26.13 -12.67 26.28
C LEU A 90 -27.24 -13.71 26.57
N PRO A 91 -28.46 -13.51 26.00
CA PRO A 91 -29.51 -14.53 26.02
C PRO A 91 -29.06 -15.85 25.38
N PRO A 92 -29.56 -17.02 25.84
CA PRO A 92 -29.14 -18.33 25.32
C PRO A 92 -29.26 -18.50 23.81
N TRP A 93 -30.29 -17.91 23.18
CA TRP A 93 -30.52 -18.00 21.73
C TRP A 93 -29.49 -17.23 20.89
N ILE A 94 -28.78 -16.24 21.48
CA ILE A 94 -27.63 -15.56 20.87
C ILE A 94 -26.33 -16.27 21.29
N ALA A 95 -26.20 -16.60 22.57
CA ALA A 95 -24.98 -17.16 23.13
C ALA A 95 -24.62 -18.53 22.53
N ARG A 96 -25.60 -19.40 22.29
CA ARG A 96 -25.40 -20.73 21.68
C ARG A 96 -24.78 -20.67 20.28
N PRO A 97 -25.41 -20.03 19.28
CA PRO A 97 -24.84 -19.97 17.94
C PRO A 97 -23.51 -19.20 17.92
N LEU A 98 -23.37 -18.14 18.74
CA LEU A 98 -22.11 -17.43 18.87
C LEU A 98 -20.98 -18.32 19.42
N SER A 99 -21.28 -19.13 20.44
CA SER A 99 -20.36 -20.12 21.00
C SER A 99 -19.92 -21.13 19.94
N LEU A 100 -20.84 -21.64 19.13
CA LEU A 100 -20.49 -22.55 18.02
C LEU A 100 -19.56 -21.87 17.01
N VAL A 101 -19.90 -20.64 16.61
CA VAL A 101 -19.09 -19.89 15.65
C VAL A 101 -17.68 -19.67 16.18
N LEU A 102 -17.52 -19.27 17.45
CA LEU A 102 -16.21 -19.05 18.06
C LEU A 102 -15.41 -20.34 18.20
N ASP A 103 -16.05 -21.45 18.59
CA ASP A 103 -15.41 -22.77 18.73
C ASP A 103 -14.88 -23.29 17.37
N LEU A 104 -15.68 -23.16 16.30
CA LEU A 104 -15.26 -23.52 14.95
C LEU A 104 -14.19 -22.58 14.38
N ILE A 105 -14.31 -21.28 14.62
CA ILE A 105 -13.30 -20.30 14.20
C ILE A 105 -11.97 -20.54 14.92
N ALA A 106 -11.99 -20.89 16.20
CA ALA A 106 -10.76 -21.18 16.95
C ALA A 106 -10.01 -22.39 16.34
N LEU A 107 -10.72 -23.47 16.01
CA LEU A 107 -10.14 -24.63 15.33
C LEU A 107 -9.60 -24.25 13.94
N ALA A 108 -10.38 -23.51 13.15
CA ALA A 108 -9.97 -23.09 11.82
C ALA A 108 -8.76 -22.14 11.86
N ALA A 109 -8.68 -21.25 12.85
CA ALA A 109 -7.57 -20.35 13.06
C ALA A 109 -6.29 -21.11 13.46
N ILE A 110 -6.38 -22.14 14.32
CA ILE A 110 -5.23 -23.00 14.63
C ILE A 110 -4.71 -23.68 13.37
N ALA A 111 -5.59 -24.25 12.55
CA ALA A 111 -5.21 -24.81 11.25
C ALA A 111 -4.55 -23.74 10.35
N GLY A 112 -5.11 -22.52 10.32
CA GLY A 112 -4.55 -21.38 9.60
C GLY A 112 -3.14 -20.99 10.05
N VAL A 113 -2.88 -20.92 11.37
CA VAL A 113 -1.53 -20.65 11.91
C VAL A 113 -0.57 -21.77 11.51
N VAL A 114 -0.95 -23.04 11.72
CA VAL A 114 -0.10 -24.20 11.40
C VAL A 114 0.26 -24.23 9.93
N LEU A 115 -0.72 -24.02 9.04
CA LEU A 115 -0.49 -23.94 7.60
C LEU A 115 0.36 -22.72 7.21
N THR A 116 0.23 -21.60 7.92
CA THR A 116 1.07 -20.42 7.71
C THR A 116 2.53 -20.70 8.11
N ILE A 117 2.75 -21.36 9.25
CA ILE A 117 4.08 -21.81 9.69
C ILE A 117 4.65 -22.79 8.67
N TYR A 118 3.89 -23.80 8.24
CA TYR A 118 4.31 -24.75 7.21
C TYR A 118 4.71 -24.04 5.91
N ARG A 119 3.87 -23.13 5.41
CA ARG A 119 4.15 -22.36 4.19
C ARG A 119 5.44 -21.56 4.32
N ARG A 120 5.68 -20.92 5.47
CA ARG A 120 6.85 -20.06 5.68
C ARG A 120 8.14 -20.83 5.88
N TYR A 121 8.12 -21.90 6.68
CA TYR A 121 9.34 -22.57 7.15
C TYR A 121 9.62 -23.91 6.46
N VAL A 122 8.63 -24.51 5.80
CA VAL A 122 8.77 -25.74 5.03
C VAL A 122 8.69 -25.45 3.52
N SER A 123 7.58 -24.90 3.02
CA SER A 123 7.43 -24.63 1.57
C SER A 123 8.31 -23.49 1.05
N ARG A 124 8.63 -22.51 1.91
CA ARG A 124 9.55 -21.38 1.64
C ARG A 124 9.38 -20.74 0.25
N PRO A 125 8.21 -20.16 -0.10
CA PRO A 125 8.04 -19.44 -1.36
C PRO A 125 9.10 -18.33 -1.51
N PRO A 126 9.73 -18.15 -2.69
CA PRO A 126 10.85 -17.20 -2.87
C PRO A 126 10.55 -15.75 -2.50
N ARG A 127 9.29 -15.32 -2.63
CA ARG A 127 8.85 -13.95 -2.31
C ARG A 127 8.79 -13.63 -0.82
N LEU A 128 8.81 -14.64 0.06
CA LEU A 128 8.66 -14.47 1.49
C LEU A 128 10.02 -14.47 2.18
N ASP A 129 10.30 -13.37 2.88
CA ASP A 129 11.41 -13.31 3.80
C ASP A 129 10.88 -13.75 5.18
N ASN A 130 11.67 -14.57 5.89
CA ASN A 130 11.34 -15.01 7.25
C ASN A 130 12.28 -14.32 8.23
N ARG A 131 11.73 -13.42 9.07
CA ARG A 131 12.44 -12.77 10.18
C ARG A 131 12.03 -13.44 11.50
N LEU A 132 12.81 -13.25 12.56
CA LEU A 132 12.46 -13.78 13.90
C LEU A 132 11.08 -13.28 14.38
N ASP A 133 10.74 -12.03 14.03
CA ASP A 133 9.45 -11.42 14.33
C ASP A 133 8.26 -12.13 13.66
N ASP A 134 8.46 -12.80 12.51
CA ASP A 134 7.42 -13.60 11.87
C ASP A 134 7.09 -14.84 12.69
N LEU A 135 8.13 -15.54 13.17
CA LEU A 135 7.96 -16.74 13.98
C LEU A 135 7.35 -16.41 15.34
N SER A 136 7.86 -15.38 16.01
CA SER A 136 7.41 -15.00 17.34
C SER A 136 5.92 -14.61 17.34
N ALA A 137 5.47 -13.86 16.33
CA ALA A 137 4.05 -13.53 16.18
C ALA A 137 3.17 -14.77 15.96
N LEU A 138 3.59 -15.70 15.08
CA LEU A 138 2.83 -16.92 14.80
C LEU A 138 2.77 -17.86 16.01
N VAL A 139 3.88 -18.02 16.74
CA VAL A 139 3.93 -18.81 17.97
C VAL A 139 3.06 -18.19 19.05
N LEU A 140 3.10 -16.87 19.24
CA LEU A 140 2.27 -16.18 20.22
C LEU A 140 0.78 -16.37 19.92
N ILE A 141 0.35 -16.19 18.65
CA ILE A 141 -1.03 -16.40 18.23
C ILE A 141 -1.43 -17.87 18.45
N LEU A 142 -0.57 -18.83 18.08
CA LEU A 142 -0.84 -20.26 18.29
C LEU A 142 -1.05 -20.58 19.77
N LEU A 143 -0.18 -20.08 20.65
CA LEU A 143 -0.28 -20.29 22.10
C LEU A 143 -1.57 -19.69 22.67
N ILE A 144 -1.98 -18.50 22.21
CA ILE A 144 -3.25 -17.88 22.60
C ILE A 144 -4.44 -18.76 22.19
N LEU A 145 -4.46 -19.23 20.95
CA LEU A 145 -5.56 -20.08 20.45
C LEU A 145 -5.62 -21.43 21.18
N LEU A 146 -4.47 -22.09 21.36
CA LEU A 146 -4.38 -23.38 22.06
C LEU A 146 -4.81 -23.25 23.52
N THR A 147 -4.32 -22.23 24.23
CA THR A 147 -4.71 -22.00 25.62
C THR A 147 -6.19 -21.61 25.75
N GLY A 148 -6.76 -20.92 24.75
CA GLY A 148 -8.17 -20.58 24.69
C GLY A 148 -9.09 -21.80 24.59
N ILE A 149 -8.87 -22.67 23.60
CA ILE A 149 -9.64 -23.92 23.45
C ILE A 149 -9.40 -24.84 24.66
N PHE A 150 -8.16 -24.92 25.14
CA PHE A 150 -7.85 -25.75 26.31
C PHE A 150 -8.58 -25.31 27.57
N LEU A 151 -8.66 -23.99 27.80
CA LEU A 151 -9.44 -23.40 28.88
C LEU A 151 -10.94 -23.72 28.74
N GLU A 152 -11.49 -23.66 27.53
CA GLU A 152 -12.90 -24.00 27.28
C GLU A 152 -13.20 -25.47 27.61
N GLY A 153 -12.35 -26.40 27.17
CA GLY A 153 -12.48 -27.82 27.52
C GLY A 153 -12.38 -28.07 29.02
N LEU A 154 -11.43 -27.43 29.72
CA LEU A 154 -11.34 -27.50 31.18
C LEU A 154 -12.60 -26.97 31.87
N ARG A 155 -13.13 -25.81 31.43
CA ARG A 155 -14.36 -25.23 31.96
C ARG A 155 -15.55 -26.19 31.81
N LEU A 156 -15.73 -26.74 30.61
CA LEU A 156 -16.83 -27.67 30.31
C LEU A 156 -16.69 -29.00 31.04
N SER A 157 -15.45 -29.47 31.29
CA SER A 157 -15.21 -30.68 32.09
C SER A 157 -15.59 -30.54 33.57
N VAL A 158 -15.64 -29.30 34.09
CA VAL A 158 -16.01 -28.98 35.48
C VAL A 158 -17.49 -28.63 35.62
N ILE A 159 -18.01 -27.78 34.73
CA ILE A 159 -19.38 -27.25 34.81
C ILE A 159 -20.39 -28.22 34.19
N GLY A 160 -19.96 -29.10 33.28
CA GLY A 160 -20.86 -29.97 32.52
C GLY A 160 -21.57 -29.22 31.39
N ASN A 161 -22.78 -29.69 31.03
CA ASN A 161 -23.56 -29.10 29.95
C ASN A 161 -24.17 -27.75 30.35
N ASP A 162 -23.61 -26.67 29.80
CA ASP A 162 -24.17 -25.33 29.89
C ASP A 162 -25.19 -25.08 28.77
N VAL A 163 -26.42 -24.71 29.12
CA VAL A 163 -27.47 -24.37 28.16
C VAL A 163 -27.14 -23.17 27.29
N ARG A 164 -26.09 -22.39 27.58
CA ARG A 164 -25.64 -21.25 26.75
C ARG A 164 -24.47 -21.59 25.83
N THR A 165 -23.84 -22.75 25.99
CA THR A 165 -22.63 -23.13 25.26
C THR A 165 -22.95 -24.21 24.22
N TRP A 166 -22.53 -24.01 22.98
CA TRP A 166 -22.56 -25.02 21.93
C TRP A 166 -21.18 -25.09 21.27
N ALA A 167 -20.25 -25.77 21.92
CA ALA A 167 -18.84 -25.80 21.55
C ALA A 167 -18.39 -27.27 21.34
N PRO A 168 -18.61 -27.87 20.15
CA PRO A 168 -18.26 -29.28 19.90
C PRO A 168 -16.78 -29.60 20.13
N VAL A 169 -15.85 -28.70 19.79
CA VAL A 169 -14.42 -28.90 20.02
C VAL A 169 -14.11 -28.83 21.51
N GLY A 170 -14.64 -27.81 22.20
CA GLY A 170 -14.58 -27.74 23.67
C GLY A 170 -15.17 -28.97 24.37
N GLN A 171 -16.31 -29.49 23.91
CA GLN A 171 -16.97 -30.68 24.45
C GLN A 171 -16.16 -31.95 24.22
N ALA A 172 -15.57 -32.11 23.03
CA ALA A 172 -14.68 -33.23 22.74
C ALA A 172 -13.46 -33.21 23.67
N LEU A 173 -12.85 -32.04 23.88
CA LEU A 173 -11.74 -31.89 24.81
C LEU A 173 -12.15 -32.15 26.26
N ALA A 174 -13.33 -31.70 26.67
CA ALA A 174 -13.88 -31.98 28.00
C ALA A 174 -14.08 -33.50 28.22
N ALA A 175 -14.58 -34.21 27.21
CA ALA A 175 -14.71 -35.67 27.25
C ALA A 175 -13.35 -36.36 27.40
N LEU A 176 -12.33 -35.94 26.64
CA LEU A 176 -10.96 -36.43 26.79
C LEU A 176 -10.41 -36.19 28.21
N LEU A 177 -10.58 -34.99 28.76
CA LEU A 177 -10.14 -34.66 30.12
C LEU A 177 -10.88 -35.46 31.20
N ASN A 178 -12.13 -35.87 30.94
CA ASN A 178 -12.88 -36.75 31.83
C ASN A 178 -12.36 -38.20 31.80
N LEU A 179 -11.86 -38.68 30.66
CA LEU A 179 -11.26 -40.00 30.53
C LEU A 179 -9.93 -40.14 31.30
N VAL A 180 -9.18 -39.04 31.46
CA VAL A 180 -7.90 -39.03 32.20
C VAL A 180 -8.09 -39.28 33.72
N GLY A 181 -9.34 -39.22 34.22
CA GLY A 181 -9.63 -39.55 35.63
C GLY A 181 -9.22 -38.46 36.64
N LEU A 182 -8.92 -37.24 36.19
CA LEU A 182 -8.58 -36.12 37.08
C LEU A 182 -9.79 -35.69 37.92
N SER A 183 -9.56 -35.36 39.19
CA SER A 183 -10.61 -34.84 40.08
C SER A 183 -11.12 -33.47 39.59
N THR A 184 -12.38 -33.15 39.93
CA THR A 184 -12.99 -31.85 39.59
C THR A 184 -12.21 -30.67 40.18
N SER A 185 -11.65 -30.82 41.38
CA SER A 185 -10.80 -29.81 42.01
C SER A 185 -9.51 -29.56 41.22
N THR A 186 -8.88 -30.63 40.71
CA THR A 186 -7.67 -30.52 39.88
C THR A 186 -7.96 -29.83 38.56
N LYS A 187 -9.03 -30.22 37.86
CA LYS A 187 -9.48 -29.56 36.62
C LYS A 187 -9.80 -28.08 36.84
N GLY A 188 -10.45 -27.74 37.96
CA GLY A 188 -10.73 -26.36 38.35
C GLY A 188 -9.45 -25.54 38.58
N LEU A 189 -8.46 -26.10 39.28
CA LEU A 189 -7.17 -25.45 39.47
C LEU A 189 -6.43 -25.24 38.14
N MET A 190 -6.41 -26.26 37.27
CA MET A 190 -5.83 -26.15 35.93
C MET A 190 -6.52 -25.05 35.11
N ALA A 191 -7.85 -24.96 35.15
CA ALA A 191 -8.60 -23.92 34.46
C ALA A 191 -8.17 -22.51 34.91
N ILE A 192 -7.95 -22.31 36.21
CA ILE A 192 -7.47 -21.03 36.76
C ILE A 192 -6.05 -20.73 36.26
N ILE A 193 -5.15 -21.70 36.28
CA ILE A 193 -3.76 -21.52 35.83
C ILE A 193 -3.72 -21.21 34.32
N VAL A 194 -4.43 -22.00 33.50
CA VAL A 194 -4.50 -21.81 32.05
C VAL A 194 -5.13 -20.45 31.73
N PHE A 195 -6.18 -20.03 32.44
CA PHE A 195 -6.75 -18.71 32.29
C PHE A 195 -5.71 -17.61 32.56
N ARG A 196 -4.89 -17.73 33.61
CA ARG A 196 -3.84 -16.75 33.91
C ARG A 196 -2.77 -16.70 32.81
N ILE A 197 -2.35 -17.85 32.31
CA ILE A 197 -1.40 -17.93 31.18
C ILE A 197 -2.02 -17.27 29.94
N HIS A 198 -3.23 -17.67 29.54
CA HIS A 198 -3.93 -17.12 28.39
C HIS A 198 -4.11 -15.60 28.51
N PHE A 199 -4.55 -15.11 29.67
CA PHE A 199 -4.71 -13.69 29.95
C PHE A 199 -3.40 -12.92 29.75
N VAL A 200 -2.29 -13.40 30.32
CA VAL A 200 -0.97 -12.76 30.14
C VAL A 200 -0.53 -12.80 28.68
N LEU A 201 -0.72 -13.92 27.97
CA LEU A 201 -0.39 -14.02 26.55
C LEU A 201 -1.16 -13.00 25.71
N VAL A 202 -2.45 -12.79 25.97
CA VAL A 202 -3.27 -11.77 25.29
C VAL A 202 -2.76 -10.35 25.59
N LEU A 203 -2.40 -10.05 26.84
CA LEU A 203 -1.84 -8.74 27.19
C LEU A 203 -0.49 -8.49 26.53
N VAL A 204 0.38 -9.51 26.47
CA VAL A 204 1.66 -9.45 25.73
C VAL A 204 1.40 -9.24 24.25
N PHE A 205 0.43 -9.95 23.65
CA PHE A 205 0.04 -9.74 22.26
C PHE A 205 -0.36 -8.29 22.01
N ILE A 206 -1.28 -7.72 22.80
CA ILE A 206 -1.71 -6.33 22.66
C ILE A 206 -0.53 -5.37 22.81
N ALA A 207 0.28 -5.51 23.87
CA ALA A 207 1.40 -4.62 24.15
C ALA A 207 2.49 -4.67 23.06
N THR A 208 2.66 -5.79 22.37
CA THR A 208 3.70 -5.99 21.34
C THR A 208 3.27 -5.60 19.93
N ILE A 209 1.97 -5.34 19.67
CA ILE A 209 1.46 -4.90 18.35
C ILE A 209 2.32 -3.78 17.74
N PRO A 210 2.55 -2.63 18.39
CA PRO A 210 3.26 -1.51 17.76
C PRO A 210 4.76 -1.75 17.53
N PHE A 211 5.35 -2.77 18.17
CA PHE A 211 6.78 -3.07 18.10
C PHE A 211 7.11 -4.26 17.20
N SER A 212 6.10 -4.91 16.63
CA SER A 212 6.27 -6.12 15.82
C SER A 212 5.63 -5.96 14.45
N LYS A 213 5.72 -7.01 13.64
CA LYS A 213 5.02 -7.09 12.34
C LYS A 213 3.50 -7.00 12.46
N LEU A 214 2.93 -7.23 13.65
CA LEU A 214 1.50 -7.10 13.93
C LEU A 214 1.00 -5.65 13.87
N PHE A 215 1.90 -4.65 13.81
CA PHE A 215 1.49 -3.26 13.64
C PHE A 215 0.66 -3.03 12.36
N HIS A 216 0.73 -3.92 11.37
CA HIS A 216 -0.15 -3.90 10.20
C HIS A 216 -1.65 -3.93 10.55
N ILE A 217 -2.03 -4.46 11.71
CA ILE A 217 -3.41 -4.39 12.23
C ILE A 217 -3.89 -2.94 12.38
N VAL A 218 -2.96 -2.00 12.60
CA VAL A 218 -3.22 -0.55 12.69
C VAL A 218 -2.84 0.14 11.38
N SER A 219 -1.61 -0.05 10.90
CA SER A 219 -1.09 0.71 9.75
C SER A 219 -1.76 0.37 8.43
N SER A 220 -2.21 -0.87 8.21
CA SER A 220 -2.88 -1.25 6.96
C SER A 220 -4.28 -0.62 6.81
N PRO A 221 -5.18 -0.69 7.82
CA PRO A 221 -6.44 0.07 7.80
C PRO A 221 -6.23 1.58 7.64
N MET A 222 -5.24 2.15 8.32
CA MET A 222 -4.89 3.56 8.17
C MET A 222 -4.51 3.88 6.73
N ASN A 223 -3.66 3.05 6.11
CA ASN A 223 -3.27 3.30 4.73
C ASN A 223 -4.44 3.20 3.74
N MET A 224 -5.38 2.27 3.98
CA MET A 224 -6.61 2.19 3.17
C MET A 224 -7.50 3.43 3.30
N LEU A 225 -7.53 4.06 4.49
CA LEU A 225 -8.27 5.30 4.74
C LEU A 225 -7.57 6.52 4.12
N PHE A 226 -6.25 6.61 4.21
CA PHE A 226 -5.46 7.76 3.79
C PHE A 226 -4.85 7.62 2.38
N ARG A 227 -5.21 6.59 1.60
CA ARG A 227 -4.74 6.42 0.21
C ARG A 227 -5.09 7.59 -0.70
N SER A 228 -4.33 7.87 -1.75
CA SER A 228 -4.77 8.85 -2.75
C SER A 228 -6.05 8.39 -3.48
N LEU A 229 -6.95 9.33 -3.74
CA LEU A 229 -8.13 9.14 -4.60
C LEU A 229 -7.97 9.80 -5.96
N GLU A 230 -6.82 10.42 -6.22
CA GLU A 230 -6.50 11.02 -7.50
C GLU A 230 -6.50 9.98 -8.63
N PRO A 231 -6.66 10.41 -9.89
CA PRO A 231 -6.52 9.53 -11.04
C PRO A 231 -5.21 8.73 -10.97
N LYS A 232 -5.28 7.44 -11.32
CA LYS A 232 -4.10 6.56 -11.25
C LYS A 232 -2.97 7.13 -12.10
N GLY A 233 -1.81 7.31 -11.48
CA GLY A 233 -0.62 7.82 -12.17
C GLY A 233 -0.53 9.34 -12.22
N ALA A 234 -1.48 10.07 -11.64
CA ALA A 234 -1.31 11.49 -11.35
C ALA A 234 -0.10 11.68 -10.41
N LEU A 235 0.70 12.69 -10.72
CA LEU A 235 1.83 13.12 -9.91
C LEU A 235 1.59 14.56 -9.46
N ASN A 236 2.02 14.89 -8.25
CA ASN A 236 1.97 16.25 -7.76
C ASN A 236 2.84 17.15 -8.65
N LEU A 237 2.32 18.32 -9.01
CA LEU A 237 3.10 19.33 -9.71
C LEU A 237 4.13 19.91 -8.72
N LEU A 238 5.39 20.06 -9.13
CA LEU A 238 6.36 20.81 -8.36
C LEU A 238 6.21 22.29 -8.66
N ASP A 239 6.25 23.13 -7.64
CA ASP A 239 6.37 24.57 -7.82
C ASP A 239 7.84 24.90 -8.10
N LEU A 240 8.18 25.08 -9.38
CA LEU A 240 9.55 25.37 -9.79
C LEU A 240 9.88 26.88 -9.69
N GLU A 241 8.88 27.71 -9.38
CA GLU A 241 9.02 29.16 -9.22
C GLU A 241 9.13 29.55 -7.74
N ASP A 242 9.05 28.58 -6.82
CA ASP A 242 9.23 28.80 -5.39
C ASP A 242 10.68 29.20 -5.09
N GLU A 243 10.89 30.49 -4.81
CA GLU A 243 12.20 31.06 -4.46
C GLU A 243 12.72 30.57 -3.10
N GLU A 244 11.86 29.99 -2.25
CA GLU A 244 12.24 29.41 -0.95
C GLU A 244 12.62 27.93 -1.06
N ALA A 245 12.40 27.28 -2.20
CA ALA A 245 12.70 25.87 -2.39
C ALA A 245 14.21 25.60 -2.48
N GLU A 246 14.77 24.99 -1.43
CA GLU A 246 16.19 24.60 -1.41
C GLU A 246 16.50 23.37 -2.29
N SER A 247 15.50 22.53 -2.56
CA SER A 247 15.66 21.33 -3.38
C SER A 247 14.34 20.85 -3.99
N PHE A 248 14.44 20.17 -5.14
CA PHE A 248 13.31 19.54 -5.81
C PHE A 248 13.40 18.01 -5.74
N GLY A 249 12.31 17.35 -5.39
CA GLY A 249 12.29 15.89 -5.22
C GLY A 249 12.74 15.45 -3.81
N VAL A 250 13.18 14.20 -3.68
CA VAL A 250 13.55 13.59 -2.40
C VAL A 250 14.92 12.92 -2.46
N THR A 251 15.83 13.37 -1.61
CA THR A 251 17.15 12.77 -1.35
C THR A 251 17.32 12.25 0.07
N LYS A 252 16.54 12.76 1.04
CA LYS A 252 16.56 12.32 2.45
C LYS A 252 15.21 11.78 2.88
N ILE A 253 15.19 10.92 3.90
CA ILE A 253 13.94 10.27 4.32
C ILE A 253 12.92 11.27 4.91
N GLU A 254 13.41 12.30 5.58
CA GLU A 254 12.61 13.39 6.15
C GLU A 254 11.98 14.32 5.10
N GLU A 255 12.42 14.25 3.85
CA GLU A 255 11.82 15.03 2.75
C GLU A 255 10.59 14.33 2.15
N PHE A 256 10.39 13.03 2.41
CA PHE A 256 9.10 12.42 2.13
C PHE A 256 8.02 13.01 3.05
N ASN A 257 6.79 13.08 2.55
CA ASN A 257 5.69 13.53 3.40
C ASN A 257 5.25 12.47 4.42
N TRP A 258 4.51 12.91 5.45
CA TRP A 258 4.05 12.04 6.54
C TRP A 258 3.29 10.79 6.05
N LYS A 259 2.53 10.92 4.96
CA LYS A 259 1.73 9.83 4.39
C LYS A 259 2.66 8.81 3.72
N GLN A 260 3.64 9.29 2.95
CA GLN A 260 4.66 8.43 2.34
C GLN A 260 5.47 7.67 3.40
N LEU A 261 5.75 8.27 4.56
CA LEU A 261 6.40 7.58 5.68
C LEU A 261 5.47 6.55 6.36
N MET A 262 4.20 6.89 6.56
CA MET A 262 3.18 5.96 7.08
C MET A 262 3.00 4.73 6.18
N ASP A 263 3.02 4.90 4.84
CA ASP A 263 2.97 3.81 3.86
C ASP A 263 4.04 2.74 4.11
N LEU A 264 5.25 3.15 4.49
CA LEU A 264 6.36 2.23 4.75
C LEU A 264 6.02 1.28 5.89
N ASP A 265 5.38 1.80 6.95
CA ASP A 265 4.91 1.00 8.08
C ASP A 265 3.71 0.11 7.76
N ALA A 266 2.94 0.42 6.71
CA ALA A 266 1.85 -0.43 6.22
C ALA A 266 2.36 -1.69 5.49
N CYS A 267 3.63 -1.72 5.07
CA CYS A 267 4.20 -2.89 4.38
C CYS A 267 4.16 -4.15 5.25
N THR A 268 3.45 -5.18 4.76
CA THR A 268 3.34 -6.50 5.38
C THR A 268 4.39 -7.50 4.88
N GLN A 269 5.26 -7.09 3.95
CA GLN A 269 6.29 -7.93 3.35
C GLN A 269 5.73 -9.20 2.68
N CYS A 270 4.56 -9.11 2.05
CA CYS A 270 3.90 -10.25 1.39
C CYS A 270 4.50 -10.63 0.03
N GLY A 271 5.24 -9.72 -0.61
CA GLY A 271 5.90 -9.94 -1.91
C GLY A 271 4.99 -9.90 -3.13
N ARG A 272 3.69 -9.62 -2.98
CA ARG A 272 2.79 -9.54 -4.14
C ARG A 272 3.18 -8.43 -5.13
N CYS A 273 3.76 -7.33 -4.65
CA CYS A 273 4.23 -6.25 -5.51
C CYS A 273 5.43 -6.63 -6.38
N GLN A 274 6.32 -7.52 -5.92
CA GLN A 274 7.46 -8.02 -6.71
C GLN A 274 7.03 -9.08 -7.72
N ASP A 275 6.10 -9.99 -7.36
CA ASP A 275 5.60 -11.03 -8.27
C ASP A 275 4.86 -10.47 -9.49
N HIS A 276 4.38 -9.23 -9.40
CA HIS A 276 3.69 -8.54 -10.48
C HIS A 276 4.51 -7.39 -11.08
N CYS A 277 5.79 -7.25 -10.70
CA CYS A 277 6.67 -6.24 -11.26
C CYS A 277 7.34 -6.78 -12.54
N PRO A 278 7.11 -6.20 -13.73
CA PRO A 278 7.72 -6.70 -14.97
C PRO A 278 9.25 -6.67 -14.94
N ALA A 279 9.83 -5.68 -14.25
CA ALA A 279 11.27 -5.60 -14.09
C ALA A 279 11.84 -6.74 -13.22
N HIS A 280 11.21 -7.00 -12.08
CA HIS A 280 11.62 -8.10 -11.20
C HIS A 280 11.49 -9.47 -11.89
N LEU A 281 10.40 -9.67 -12.64
CA LEU A 281 10.14 -10.90 -13.39
C LEU A 281 11.12 -11.14 -14.54
N THR A 282 11.82 -10.10 -14.99
CA THR A 282 12.88 -10.18 -16.00
C THR A 282 14.28 -10.13 -15.38
N GLU A 283 14.36 -10.45 -14.08
CA GLU A 283 15.60 -10.54 -13.30
C GLU A 283 16.41 -9.23 -13.24
N LYS A 284 15.75 -8.09 -13.49
CA LYS A 284 16.36 -6.78 -13.28
C LYS A 284 16.43 -6.45 -11.78
N PRO A 285 17.33 -5.54 -11.37
CA PRO A 285 17.61 -5.26 -9.95
C PRO A 285 16.39 -4.80 -9.11
N LEU A 286 15.37 -4.20 -9.75
CA LEU A 286 14.21 -3.68 -9.04
C LEU A 286 13.37 -4.76 -8.35
N SER A 287 13.21 -4.63 -7.04
CA SER A 287 12.12 -5.27 -6.30
C SER A 287 11.31 -4.19 -5.55
N PRO A 288 10.04 -3.93 -5.93
CA PRO A 288 9.22 -2.96 -5.22
C PRO A 288 9.05 -3.29 -3.72
N LYS A 289 9.10 -4.59 -3.36
CA LYS A 289 9.09 -5.03 -1.97
C LYS A 289 10.35 -4.55 -1.23
N LYS A 290 11.52 -4.71 -1.88
CA LYS A 290 12.82 -4.33 -1.33
C LYS A 290 12.90 -2.82 -1.14
N VAL A 291 12.61 -2.01 -2.17
CA VAL A 291 12.58 -0.54 -2.07
C VAL A 291 11.80 -0.07 -0.84
N ILE A 292 10.57 -0.55 -0.64
CA ILE A 292 9.73 -0.13 0.49
C ILE A 292 10.31 -0.59 1.83
N ASN A 293 10.88 -1.78 1.91
CA ASN A 293 11.48 -2.29 3.14
C ASN A 293 12.78 -1.55 3.49
N ASP A 294 13.61 -1.24 2.52
CA ASP A 294 14.87 -0.53 2.74
C ASP A 294 14.60 0.91 3.20
N LEU A 295 13.62 1.58 2.58
CA LEU A 295 13.14 2.88 3.06
C LEU A 295 12.55 2.79 4.48
N LYS A 296 11.78 1.74 4.79
CA LYS A 296 11.20 1.52 6.13
C LYS A 296 12.28 1.32 7.18
N ASP A 297 13.27 0.48 6.88
CA ASP A 297 14.36 0.14 7.79
C ASP A 297 15.23 1.39 8.01
N HIS A 298 15.49 2.18 6.96
CA HIS A 298 16.19 3.46 7.07
C HIS A 298 15.40 4.52 7.87
N MET A 299 14.09 4.68 7.61
CA MET A 299 13.20 5.55 8.42
C MET A 299 13.25 5.19 9.89
N SER A 300 13.22 3.89 10.21
CA SER A 300 13.25 3.39 11.59
C SER A 300 14.56 3.70 12.31
N LEU A 301 15.66 3.91 11.56
CA LEU A 301 16.96 4.31 12.09
C LEU A 301 17.12 5.83 12.20
N ARG A 302 16.76 6.57 11.14
CA ARG A 302 17.02 8.01 11.00
C ARG A 302 15.99 8.88 11.75
N ALA A 303 14.69 8.59 11.65
CA ALA A 303 13.65 9.41 12.28
C ALA A 303 13.83 9.57 13.82
N PRO A 304 14.21 8.53 14.60
CA PRO A 304 14.52 8.70 16.02
C PRO A 304 15.71 9.64 16.30
N GLN A 305 16.70 9.68 15.41
CA GLN A 305 17.85 10.59 15.53
C GLN A 305 17.37 12.03 15.35
N LEU A 306 16.59 12.30 14.29
CA LEU A 306 15.98 13.60 13.98
C LEU A 306 15.18 14.15 15.17
N ILE A 307 14.27 13.34 15.70
CA ILE A 307 13.45 13.71 16.86
C ILE A 307 14.33 14.07 18.07
N LYS A 308 15.41 13.32 18.31
CA LYS A 308 16.31 13.56 19.45
C LYS A 308 17.14 14.83 19.28
N ALA A 309 17.57 15.16 18.06
CA ALA A 309 18.35 16.36 17.79
C ALA A 309 17.48 17.62 17.86
N GLN A 310 16.29 17.58 17.25
CA GLN A 310 15.29 18.65 17.35
C GLN A 310 14.94 18.94 18.82
N ALA A 311 14.74 17.91 19.64
CA ALA A 311 14.46 18.07 21.07
C ALA A 311 15.63 18.68 21.87
N LYS A 312 16.86 18.64 21.34
CA LYS A 312 18.05 19.23 21.96
C LYS A 312 18.43 20.60 21.39
N GLY A 313 17.73 21.07 20.34
CA GLY A 313 18.13 22.26 19.61
C GLY A 313 19.47 22.11 18.88
N ASN A 314 19.85 20.88 18.54
CA ASN A 314 21.08 20.62 17.79
C ASN A 314 20.73 20.38 16.32
N ASP A 315 21.54 20.92 15.42
CA ASP A 315 21.56 20.49 14.04
C ASP A 315 22.13 19.08 13.96
N LEU A 316 21.48 18.21 13.20
CA LEU A 316 21.99 16.88 12.93
C LEU A 316 23.02 16.93 11.82
N GLU A 317 24.02 16.04 11.91
CA GLU A 317 24.84 15.73 10.75
C GLU A 317 23.97 15.30 9.58
N ASP A 318 24.37 15.78 8.41
CA ASP A 318 23.63 15.56 7.19
C ASP A 318 23.57 14.06 6.86
N ALA A 319 22.40 13.58 6.47
CA ALA A 319 22.22 12.18 6.11
C ALA A 319 22.87 11.91 4.74
N PRO A 320 23.48 10.73 4.54
CA PRO A 320 23.87 10.32 3.20
C PRO A 320 22.61 10.22 2.30
N PRO A 321 22.71 10.54 1.00
CA PRO A 321 21.59 10.45 0.05
C PRO A 321 20.94 9.07 0.04
N LEU A 322 19.62 9.02 -0.09
CA LEU A 322 18.87 7.76 -0.18
C LEU A 322 19.33 6.92 -1.37
N VAL A 323 19.49 7.53 -2.54
CA VAL A 323 19.96 6.85 -3.75
C VAL A 323 21.48 6.71 -3.70
N GLY A 324 21.99 5.51 -4.00
CA GLY A 324 23.39 5.14 -3.89
C GLY A 324 23.78 4.56 -2.51
N ASN A 325 23.01 4.82 -1.45
CA ASN A 325 23.27 4.27 -0.12
C ASN A 325 22.18 3.28 0.33
N ILE A 326 20.91 3.68 0.27
CA ILE A 326 19.76 2.87 0.72
C ILE A 326 19.11 2.18 -0.48
N ILE A 327 18.87 2.93 -1.54
CA ILE A 327 18.31 2.44 -2.80
C ILE A 327 19.42 2.44 -3.84
N GLN A 328 19.63 1.30 -4.50
CA GLN A 328 20.61 1.21 -5.57
C GLN A 328 20.11 2.00 -6.80
N GLU A 329 21.03 2.62 -7.50
CA GLU A 329 20.70 3.49 -8.64
C GLU A 329 20.03 2.72 -9.78
N ASP A 330 20.54 1.52 -10.08
CA ASP A 330 19.97 0.61 -11.08
C ASP A 330 18.55 0.13 -10.69
N GLU A 331 18.29 -0.12 -9.41
CA GLU A 331 16.99 -0.45 -8.85
C GLU A 331 16.00 0.72 -9.07
N LEU A 332 16.44 1.96 -8.84
CA LEU A 332 15.62 3.15 -9.07
C LEU A 332 15.25 3.30 -10.57
N TRP A 333 16.23 3.23 -11.46
CA TRP A 333 16.06 3.51 -12.90
C TRP A 333 15.40 2.40 -13.69
N THR A 334 15.41 1.18 -13.16
CA THR A 334 14.71 0.02 -13.74
C THR A 334 13.18 0.14 -13.69
N CYS A 335 12.63 0.98 -12.81
CA CYS A 335 11.17 1.16 -12.69
C CYS A 335 10.56 1.74 -13.97
N THR A 336 9.63 1.02 -14.58
CA THR A 336 8.91 1.49 -15.78
C THR A 336 7.71 2.38 -15.46
N THR A 337 7.46 2.66 -14.17
CA THR A 337 6.34 3.48 -13.68
C THR A 337 4.94 2.95 -14.04
N CYS A 338 4.82 1.67 -14.43
CA CYS A 338 3.57 1.05 -14.87
C CYS A 338 2.51 0.83 -13.77
N ARG A 339 2.86 1.06 -12.49
CA ARG A 339 2.00 0.93 -11.29
C ARG A 339 1.41 -0.46 -11.02
N SER A 340 1.82 -1.51 -11.73
CA SER A 340 1.40 -2.91 -11.46
C SER A 340 1.58 -3.30 -9.98
N CYS A 341 2.71 -2.91 -9.38
CA CYS A 341 3.01 -3.15 -7.97
C CYS A 341 1.98 -2.54 -6.99
N MET A 342 1.45 -1.35 -7.31
CA MET A 342 0.43 -0.66 -6.51
C MET A 342 -0.96 -1.26 -6.73
N ASP A 343 -1.27 -1.67 -7.96
CA ASP A 343 -2.53 -2.34 -8.29
C ASP A 343 -2.68 -3.68 -7.57
N HIS A 344 -1.57 -4.40 -7.39
CA HIS A 344 -1.51 -5.66 -6.67
C HIS A 344 -1.22 -5.52 -5.16
N CYS A 345 -0.93 -4.32 -4.65
CA CYS A 345 -0.70 -4.11 -3.23
C CYS A 345 -2.03 -4.26 -2.44
N PRO A 346 -2.12 -5.22 -1.49
CA PRO A 346 -3.36 -5.42 -0.73
C PRO A 346 -3.68 -4.26 0.21
N VAL A 347 -2.68 -3.45 0.55
CA VAL A 347 -2.75 -2.38 1.54
C VAL A 347 -2.48 -1.00 0.93
N TYR A 348 -2.54 -0.86 -0.40
CA TYR A 348 -2.46 0.41 -1.13
C TYR A 348 -1.19 1.25 -0.91
N ILE A 349 -0.03 0.63 -0.82
CA ILE A 349 1.24 1.36 -0.75
C ILE A 349 1.55 2.03 -2.09
N GLU A 350 1.87 3.31 -2.04
CA GLU A 350 2.27 4.11 -3.20
C GLU A 350 3.77 3.98 -3.46
N HIS A 351 4.16 2.93 -4.19
CA HIS A 351 5.55 2.61 -4.52
C HIS A 351 6.15 3.57 -5.57
N VAL A 352 5.46 3.76 -6.70
CA VAL A 352 5.94 4.54 -7.85
C VAL A 352 6.13 6.02 -7.50
N ASP A 353 5.28 6.61 -6.67
CA ASP A 353 5.38 8.02 -6.32
C ASP A 353 6.70 8.32 -5.58
N LYS A 354 7.10 7.45 -4.64
CA LYS A 354 8.40 7.56 -3.93
C LYS A 354 9.60 7.43 -4.88
N ILE A 355 9.51 6.52 -5.87
CA ILE A 355 10.54 6.37 -6.90
C ILE A 355 10.66 7.63 -7.74
N LEU A 356 9.53 8.22 -8.12
CA LEU A 356 9.51 9.42 -8.95
C LEU A 356 10.04 10.64 -8.22
N ASP A 357 9.73 10.79 -6.93
CA ASP A 357 10.28 11.87 -6.11
C ASP A 357 11.80 11.76 -5.96
N MET A 358 12.34 10.54 -5.80
CA MET A 358 13.79 10.32 -5.83
C MET A 358 14.42 10.61 -7.20
N ARG A 359 13.75 10.23 -8.31
CA ARG A 359 14.21 10.56 -9.67
C ARG A 359 14.21 12.06 -9.93
N ARG A 360 13.18 12.77 -9.45
CA ARG A 360 13.09 14.24 -9.56
C ARG A 360 14.32 14.91 -8.96
N TYR A 361 14.75 14.46 -7.79
CA TYR A 361 15.98 14.95 -7.17
C TYR A 361 17.21 14.69 -8.04
N GLN A 362 17.42 13.43 -8.45
CA GLN A 362 18.60 13.11 -9.27
C GLN A 362 18.65 13.92 -10.57
N VAL A 363 17.51 14.09 -11.24
CA VAL A 363 17.46 14.82 -12.52
C VAL A 363 17.59 16.32 -12.33
N LEU A 364 16.81 16.92 -11.43
CA LEU A 364 16.71 18.37 -11.31
C LEU A 364 17.86 18.98 -10.50
N MET A 365 18.35 18.26 -9.48
CA MET A 365 19.39 18.78 -8.58
C MET A 365 20.78 18.26 -8.92
N GLU A 366 20.91 16.97 -9.28
CA GLU A 366 22.22 16.36 -9.54
C GLU A 366 22.57 16.25 -11.04
N SER A 367 21.62 16.55 -11.94
CA SER A 367 21.76 16.25 -13.39
C SER A 367 22.20 14.81 -13.65
N LYS A 368 21.73 13.87 -12.82
CA LYS A 368 22.15 12.47 -12.79
C LYS A 368 21.01 11.57 -13.25
N PHE A 369 21.24 10.83 -14.33
CA PHE A 369 20.28 9.91 -14.95
C PHE A 369 20.99 9.02 -15.96
N PRO A 370 20.40 7.88 -16.39
CA PRO A 370 20.97 7.01 -17.41
C PRO A 370 21.27 7.75 -18.72
N GLU A 371 22.43 7.46 -19.33
CA GLU A 371 22.90 8.13 -20.56
C GLU A 371 21.92 7.96 -21.73
N GLU A 372 21.17 6.86 -21.77
CA GLU A 372 20.15 6.60 -22.80
C GLU A 372 19.04 7.66 -22.80
N LEU A 373 18.81 8.35 -21.67
CA LEU A 373 17.81 9.42 -21.57
C LEU A 373 18.30 10.74 -22.18
N THR A 374 19.60 10.94 -22.37
CA THR A 374 20.14 12.20 -22.93
C THR A 374 19.59 12.47 -24.33
N ALA A 375 19.53 11.45 -25.19
CA ALA A 375 18.97 11.59 -26.53
C ALA A 375 17.47 11.93 -26.49
N ALA A 376 16.72 11.31 -25.56
CA ALA A 376 15.31 11.57 -25.36
C ALA A 376 15.03 13.00 -24.88
N PHE A 377 15.81 13.51 -23.91
CA PHE A 377 15.67 14.90 -23.44
C PHE A 377 15.98 15.90 -24.56
N LYS A 378 17.08 15.72 -25.28
CA LYS A 378 17.41 16.58 -26.44
C LYS A 378 16.33 16.55 -27.51
N GLY A 379 15.74 15.38 -27.77
CA GLY A 379 14.64 15.23 -28.71
C GLY A 379 13.39 15.99 -28.24
N LEU A 380 13.04 15.86 -26.96
CA LEU A 380 11.90 16.54 -26.35
C LEU A 380 12.07 18.05 -26.35
N GLU A 381 13.25 18.56 -26.01
CA GLU A 381 13.57 19.99 -25.98
C GLU A 381 13.53 20.62 -27.38
N ASN A 382 14.19 19.99 -28.36
CA ASN A 382 14.38 20.61 -29.68
C ASN A 382 13.23 20.33 -30.67
N ASN A 383 12.62 19.15 -30.55
CA ASN A 383 11.67 18.63 -31.54
C ASN A 383 10.32 18.23 -30.92
N SER A 384 10.13 18.43 -29.61
CA SER A 384 8.90 18.04 -28.91
C SER A 384 8.54 16.56 -29.10
N ASN A 385 9.53 15.66 -29.22
CA ASN A 385 9.31 14.21 -29.23
C ASN A 385 10.60 13.46 -28.81
N PRO A 386 10.51 12.29 -28.15
CA PRO A 386 11.67 11.61 -27.59
C PRO A 386 12.61 10.98 -28.64
N TRP A 387 12.23 10.95 -29.92
CA TRP A 387 13.06 10.39 -31.00
C TRP A 387 13.87 11.44 -31.77
N GLY A 388 13.67 12.73 -31.48
CA GLY A 388 14.35 13.82 -32.18
C GLY A 388 13.96 13.95 -33.66
N MET A 389 12.81 13.40 -34.06
CA MET A 389 12.29 13.53 -35.43
C MET A 389 11.77 14.95 -35.68
N GLY A 390 11.89 15.46 -36.92
CA GLY A 390 11.43 16.79 -37.28
C GLY A 390 9.94 17.04 -36.98
N ARG A 391 9.59 18.28 -36.61
CA ARG A 391 8.20 18.67 -36.32
C ARG A 391 7.32 18.64 -37.57
N ASP A 392 7.90 18.88 -38.73
CA ASP A 392 7.28 18.81 -40.06
C ASP A 392 6.72 17.42 -40.38
N ALA A 393 7.41 16.36 -39.95
CA ALA A 393 6.96 14.99 -40.16
C ALA A 393 5.77 14.56 -39.27
N ARG A 394 5.35 15.38 -38.29
CA ARG A 394 4.35 14.99 -37.28
C ARG A 394 2.98 14.64 -37.89
N ALA A 395 2.61 15.33 -38.97
CA ALA A 395 1.34 15.16 -39.66
C ALA A 395 1.44 14.26 -40.90
N ASP A 396 2.59 13.62 -41.17
CA ASP A 396 2.78 12.83 -42.40
C ASP A 396 1.77 11.68 -42.55
N TRP A 397 1.31 11.12 -41.42
CA TRP A 397 0.35 10.02 -41.40
C TRP A 397 -1.06 10.42 -41.86
N VAL A 398 -1.40 11.72 -41.92
CA VAL A 398 -2.74 12.17 -42.34
C VAL A 398 -2.87 12.43 -43.85
N LYS A 399 -1.77 12.37 -44.62
CA LYS A 399 -1.75 12.72 -46.05
C LYS A 399 -2.79 11.98 -46.89
N GLU A 400 -3.17 10.77 -46.49
CA GLU A 400 -4.15 9.93 -47.21
C GLU A 400 -5.58 9.97 -46.60
N LEU A 401 -5.77 10.67 -45.47
CA LEU A 401 -7.00 10.63 -44.66
C LEU A 401 -7.78 11.95 -44.63
N ASN A 402 -7.32 12.99 -45.34
CA ASN A 402 -7.96 14.32 -45.42
C ASN A 402 -8.32 14.89 -44.04
N VAL A 403 -7.48 14.69 -43.02
CA VAL A 403 -7.73 15.19 -41.67
C VAL A 403 -7.40 16.69 -41.62
N PRO A 404 -8.34 17.56 -41.22
CA PRO A 404 -8.08 19.00 -41.12
C PRO A 404 -7.00 19.33 -40.08
N ILE A 405 -6.10 20.25 -40.44
CA ILE A 405 -5.13 20.84 -39.50
C ILE A 405 -5.65 22.21 -39.09
N LEU A 406 -5.71 22.50 -37.78
CA LEU A 406 -6.32 23.71 -37.25
C LEU A 406 -5.75 25.02 -37.83
N SER A 407 -4.45 25.05 -38.14
CA SER A 407 -3.81 26.21 -38.77
C SER A 407 -4.30 26.49 -40.19
N GLU A 408 -4.89 25.49 -40.87
CA GLU A 408 -5.36 25.57 -42.25
C GLU A 408 -6.86 25.91 -42.37
N ILE A 409 -7.60 25.81 -41.26
CA ILE A 409 -9.05 26.10 -41.18
C ILE A 409 -9.37 27.23 -40.19
N PRO A 410 -8.79 28.43 -40.33
CA PRO A 410 -8.94 29.51 -39.36
C PRO A 410 -10.40 29.96 -39.25
N GLY A 411 -10.92 29.97 -38.02
CA GLY A 411 -12.29 30.40 -37.72
C GLY A 411 -13.37 29.35 -37.93
N GLU A 412 -13.03 28.16 -38.45
CA GLU A 412 -13.96 27.04 -38.48
C GLU A 412 -14.19 26.49 -37.08
N LYS A 413 -15.46 26.21 -36.76
CA LYS A 413 -15.82 25.58 -35.48
C LYS A 413 -15.66 24.07 -35.61
N ILE A 414 -14.76 23.52 -34.80
CA ILE A 414 -14.64 22.08 -34.58
C ILE A 414 -15.38 21.68 -33.30
N ASP A 415 -15.88 20.45 -33.27
CA ASP A 415 -16.48 19.85 -32.08
C ASP A 415 -15.42 19.23 -31.17
N LEU A 416 -14.29 18.79 -31.75
CA LEU A 416 -13.28 17.99 -31.06
C LEU A 416 -11.87 18.23 -31.59
N LEU A 417 -10.90 18.51 -30.70
CA LEU A 417 -9.48 18.37 -31.02
C LEU A 417 -9.05 16.91 -30.80
N PHE A 418 -8.52 16.24 -31.83
CA PHE A 418 -7.82 14.98 -31.64
C PHE A 418 -6.34 15.25 -31.34
N PHE A 419 -5.95 15.19 -30.06
CA PHE A 419 -4.57 15.33 -29.62
C PHE A 419 -3.83 14.00 -29.83
N VAL A 420 -2.99 13.97 -30.86
CA VAL A 420 -2.44 12.73 -31.42
C VAL A 420 -1.30 12.22 -30.53
N GLY A 421 -0.40 13.11 -30.13
CA GLY A 421 0.74 12.80 -29.28
C GLY A 421 1.87 12.08 -30.02
N CYS A 422 3.08 12.15 -29.48
CA CYS A 422 4.31 11.72 -30.17
C CYS A 422 4.27 10.28 -30.66
N ILE A 423 3.79 9.34 -29.83
CA ILE A 423 3.77 7.91 -30.18
C ILE A 423 2.95 7.68 -31.46
N ARG A 424 1.76 8.26 -31.54
CA ARG A 424 0.85 8.05 -32.67
C ARG A 424 1.24 8.87 -33.90
N SER A 425 1.96 9.97 -33.73
CA SER A 425 2.46 10.76 -34.84
C SER A 425 3.72 10.16 -35.50
N TYR A 426 4.61 9.54 -34.71
CA TYR A 426 5.95 9.15 -35.19
C TYR A 426 6.18 7.64 -35.28
N ASP A 427 5.62 6.83 -34.37
CA ASP A 427 5.83 5.37 -34.40
C ASP A 427 4.93 4.67 -35.44
N ASP A 428 5.54 3.93 -36.37
CA ASP A 428 4.84 3.33 -37.51
C ASP A 428 3.76 2.32 -37.13
N ARG A 429 3.93 1.64 -35.99
CA ARG A 429 2.90 0.72 -35.49
C ARG A 429 1.72 1.49 -34.93
N ASN A 430 1.96 2.59 -34.23
CA ASN A 430 0.93 3.38 -33.57
C ASN A 430 0.24 4.40 -34.49
N LYS A 431 0.84 4.80 -35.61
CA LYS A 431 0.15 5.57 -36.67
C LYS A 431 -1.16 4.92 -37.09
N LYS A 432 -1.17 3.59 -37.26
CA LYS A 432 -2.37 2.80 -37.58
C LYS A 432 -3.52 2.98 -36.58
N VAL A 433 -3.20 3.24 -35.31
CA VAL A 433 -4.21 3.51 -34.27
C VAL A 433 -4.83 4.90 -34.47
N ALA A 434 -4.01 5.90 -34.80
CA ALA A 434 -4.49 7.24 -35.12
C ALA A 434 -5.36 7.24 -36.40
N GLU A 435 -4.91 6.55 -37.44
CA GLU A 435 -5.67 6.37 -38.68
C GLU A 435 -7.03 5.70 -38.45
N ALA A 436 -7.07 4.65 -37.62
CA ALA A 436 -8.31 3.98 -37.26
C ALA A 436 -9.24 4.90 -36.47
N MET A 437 -8.71 5.69 -35.52
CA MET A 437 -9.49 6.66 -34.77
C MET A 437 -10.09 7.73 -35.68
N THR A 438 -9.29 8.28 -36.60
CA THR A 438 -9.74 9.23 -37.63
C THR A 438 -10.92 8.68 -38.44
N ARG A 439 -10.85 7.42 -38.90
CA ARG A 439 -11.95 6.79 -39.65
C ARG A 439 -13.21 6.61 -38.80
N ILE A 440 -13.07 6.33 -37.50
CA ILE A 440 -14.21 6.21 -36.58
C ILE A 440 -14.87 7.58 -36.40
N LEU A 441 -14.09 8.63 -36.17
CA LEU A 441 -14.61 9.99 -35.98
C LEU A 441 -15.33 10.49 -37.23
N ASP A 442 -14.76 10.25 -38.42
CA ASP A 442 -15.37 10.58 -39.70
C ASP A 442 -16.69 9.80 -39.93
N HIS A 443 -16.69 8.49 -39.66
CA HIS A 443 -17.91 7.67 -39.76
C HIS A 443 -19.03 8.14 -38.81
N LEU A 444 -18.67 8.66 -37.63
CA LEU A 444 -19.61 9.23 -36.67
C LEU A 444 -20.06 10.65 -37.04
N GLY A 445 -19.48 11.26 -38.08
CA GLY A 445 -19.77 12.62 -38.51
C GLY A 445 -19.32 13.70 -37.51
N ILE A 446 -18.34 13.38 -36.65
CA ILE A 446 -17.79 14.33 -35.68
C ILE A 446 -16.87 15.29 -36.42
N LYS A 447 -17.05 16.61 -36.26
CA LYS A 447 -16.13 17.59 -36.83
C LYS A 447 -14.90 17.72 -35.95
N PHE A 448 -13.81 17.09 -36.36
CA PHE A 448 -12.55 17.14 -35.62
C PHE A 448 -11.40 17.67 -36.48
N ALA A 449 -10.36 18.12 -35.79
CA ALA A 449 -9.10 18.53 -36.40
C ALA A 449 -7.92 18.09 -35.52
N ILE A 450 -6.72 18.18 -36.08
CA ILE A 450 -5.45 17.99 -35.36
C ILE A 450 -4.64 19.29 -35.35
N LEU A 451 -3.61 19.36 -34.50
CA LEU A 451 -2.71 20.52 -34.43
C LEU A 451 -1.53 20.46 -35.41
N GLY A 452 -1.26 19.29 -36.02
CA GLY A 452 -0.16 19.12 -36.96
C GLY A 452 1.19 19.50 -36.33
N MET A 453 1.95 20.40 -36.99
CA MET A 453 3.26 20.86 -36.52
C MET A 453 3.21 21.70 -35.23
N GLU A 454 2.05 22.29 -34.89
CA GLU A 454 1.87 23.07 -33.67
C GLU A 454 1.65 22.20 -32.43
N GLU A 455 1.46 20.89 -32.60
CA GLU A 455 1.34 19.95 -31.49
C GLU A 455 2.72 19.68 -30.87
N GLY A 456 2.81 19.75 -29.54
CA GLY A 456 3.97 19.35 -28.75
C GLY A 456 3.85 17.94 -28.17
N CYS A 457 4.91 17.43 -27.55
CA CYS A 457 4.78 16.28 -26.65
C CYS A 457 3.93 16.68 -25.45
N CYS A 458 3.13 15.77 -24.88
CA CYS A 458 2.44 16.01 -23.61
C CYS A 458 3.40 16.09 -22.40
N GLY A 459 4.68 15.77 -22.59
CA GLY A 459 5.71 15.82 -21.55
C GLY A 459 5.72 14.61 -20.59
N ASP A 460 4.81 13.64 -20.72
CA ASP A 460 4.78 12.44 -19.86
C ASP A 460 6.15 11.70 -19.81
N PRO A 461 6.86 11.47 -20.94
CA PRO A 461 8.18 10.82 -20.88
C PRO A 461 9.18 11.57 -19.98
N ALA A 462 9.24 12.91 -20.09
CA ALA A 462 10.09 13.74 -19.23
C ALA A 462 9.65 13.64 -17.76
N ARG A 463 8.34 13.73 -17.51
CA ARG A 463 7.77 13.67 -16.17
C ARG A 463 8.04 12.35 -15.47
N ARG A 464 7.90 11.22 -16.17
CA ARG A 464 8.11 9.85 -15.62
C ARG A 464 9.56 9.50 -15.33
N VAL A 465 10.50 10.26 -15.87
CA VAL A 465 11.92 10.13 -15.54
C VAL A 465 12.41 11.18 -14.55
N GLY A 466 11.53 12.08 -14.09
CA GLY A 466 11.85 13.07 -13.05
C GLY A 466 12.20 14.46 -13.58
N ASN A 467 12.17 14.69 -14.90
CA ASN A 467 12.41 16.01 -15.48
C ASN A 467 11.11 16.84 -15.47
N GLU A 468 10.72 17.34 -14.29
CA GLU A 468 9.49 18.14 -14.12
C GLU A 468 9.58 19.47 -14.88
N TYR A 469 10.76 20.09 -14.96
CA TYR A 469 10.98 21.34 -15.69
C TYR A 469 10.62 21.20 -17.18
N LEU A 470 11.18 20.20 -17.87
CA LEU A 470 10.88 19.94 -19.27
C LEU A 470 9.41 19.54 -19.47
N TYR A 471 8.83 18.78 -18.53
CA TYR A 471 7.40 18.50 -18.55
C TYR A 471 6.56 19.77 -18.52
N GLN A 472 6.84 20.70 -17.60
CA GLN A 472 6.06 21.94 -17.47
C GLN A 472 6.17 22.82 -18.72
N ILE A 473 7.36 22.96 -19.30
CA ILE A 473 7.55 23.68 -20.57
C ILE A 473 6.67 23.08 -21.69
N LEU A 474 6.75 21.76 -21.87
CA LEU A 474 6.02 21.06 -22.93
C LEU A 474 4.50 21.12 -22.71
N ALA A 475 4.05 20.93 -21.47
CA ALA A 475 2.64 21.00 -21.11
C ALA A 475 2.09 22.41 -21.32
N GLN A 476 2.81 23.43 -20.84
CA GLN A 476 2.41 24.84 -20.94
C GLN A 476 2.33 25.30 -22.40
N ALA A 477 3.28 24.91 -23.25
CA ALA A 477 3.24 25.22 -24.68
C ALA A 477 1.98 24.65 -25.36
N ASN A 478 1.58 23.41 -25.03
CA ASN A 478 0.33 22.84 -25.55
C ASN A 478 -0.90 23.57 -25.00
N ILE A 479 -0.91 23.92 -23.71
CA ILE A 479 -2.01 24.67 -23.08
C ILE A 479 -2.21 26.03 -23.77
N GLU A 480 -1.13 26.72 -24.10
CA GLU A 480 -1.18 27.99 -24.84
C GLU A 480 -1.73 27.82 -26.24
N THR A 481 -1.32 26.77 -26.95
CA THR A 481 -1.90 26.42 -28.26
C THR A 481 -3.40 26.11 -28.13
N PHE A 482 -3.81 25.33 -27.13
CA PHE A 482 -5.23 25.04 -26.90
C PHE A 482 -6.04 26.31 -26.59
N LYS A 483 -5.49 27.24 -25.80
CA LYS A 483 -6.10 28.54 -25.51
C LYS A 483 -6.23 29.40 -26.77
N ARG A 484 -5.19 29.45 -27.60
CA ARG A 484 -5.17 30.20 -28.87
C ARG A 484 -6.30 29.76 -29.80
N TYR A 485 -6.52 28.46 -29.93
CA TYR A 485 -7.59 27.89 -30.75
C TYR A 485 -8.94 27.74 -30.03
N GLN A 486 -9.04 28.18 -28.77
CA GLN A 486 -10.27 28.10 -27.96
C GLN A 486 -10.84 26.67 -27.87
N ILE A 487 -9.96 25.68 -27.73
CA ILE A 487 -10.33 24.26 -27.69
C ILE A 487 -11.10 23.97 -26.40
N SER A 488 -12.30 23.41 -26.54
CA SER A 488 -13.18 23.04 -25.41
C SER A 488 -13.23 21.54 -25.14
N HIS A 489 -13.01 20.70 -26.15
CA HIS A 489 -13.07 19.26 -26.06
C HIS A 489 -11.84 18.65 -26.72
N ILE A 490 -11.14 17.79 -25.99
CA ILE A 490 -9.93 17.11 -26.45
C ILE A 490 -10.16 15.60 -26.35
N LEU A 491 -9.92 14.89 -27.44
CA LEU A 491 -9.74 13.46 -27.45
C LEU A 491 -8.24 13.16 -27.42
N THR A 492 -7.82 12.40 -26.42
CA THR A 492 -6.50 11.75 -26.36
C THR A 492 -6.72 10.24 -26.27
N THR A 493 -5.78 9.46 -26.80
CA THR A 493 -5.75 8.00 -26.62
C THR A 493 -4.60 7.54 -25.73
#